data_AF-A0A848X113-F1
#
_entry.id   AF-A0A848X113-F1
#
_cell.length_a   1.000
_cell.length_b   1.000
_cell.length_c   1.000
_cell.angle_alpha   90.00
_cell.angle_beta   90.00
_cell.angle_gamma   90.00
#
_symmetry.space_group_name_H-M   'P 1'
#
loop_
_entity.id
_entity.type
_entity.pdbx_description
1 polymer ?
#
loop_
_entity_poly.entity_id
_entity_poly.type
_entity_poly.pdbx_seq_one_letter_code
_entity_poly.pdbx_strand_id
1 'polypeptide(L)'
;MIAELDAITEPAEQTRFALGALTAIGRLAVSGYTQSSIESLRLVLVAPLRERDARLGGLAMSEIMTRQLLHRHARPFALTLATLTLLLVANQALQWVPQLGERGASAATVAEVLLLSVPFTLALTVPMAVFLSVCWVFTRLGREGALGSTRGDFRRLVMPVVGAAAVVATLTLVLNTEVLPRTNTRLAAVLSGSESRPTDRTMTIGELRDAAQSARSAPGEEAVARAAAFEVEIQKRFALAAACMVLALAGASIVTRFPRGGMGLLIGGGTLVFAGYYAALVAGESLADQQLVAPGVAMWLANALLLAVALLLAWRPSRLQSDSGSDALTIEDPEAA
;
A
#
# COMPACT_ATOMS: atom_id res chain seq x y z
N MET A 1 -27.88 7.86 16.76
CA MET A 1 -27.58 6.44 17.06
C MET A 1 -27.24 6.19 18.53
N ILE A 2 -26.04 6.50 19.06
CA ILE A 2 -25.76 6.25 20.50
C ILE A 2 -26.69 7.08 21.40
N ALA A 3 -26.85 8.38 21.11
CA ALA A 3 -27.78 9.25 21.83
C ALA A 3 -29.28 8.92 21.64
N GLU A 4 -29.65 8.17 20.60
CA GLU A 4 -31.04 7.70 20.38
C GLU A 4 -31.29 6.35 21.04
N LEU A 5 -30.26 5.50 21.16
CA LEU A 5 -30.31 4.23 21.87
C LEU A 5 -30.53 4.46 23.39
N ASP A 6 -29.88 5.48 23.93
CA ASP A 6 -30.02 5.90 25.34
C ASP A 6 -31.38 6.55 25.66
N ALA A 7 -32.16 6.92 24.63
CA ALA A 7 -33.49 7.51 24.80
C ALA A 7 -34.63 6.46 24.81
N ILE A 8 -34.35 5.19 24.47
CA ILE A 8 -35.34 4.11 24.45
C ILE A 8 -35.29 3.38 25.80
N THR A 9 -36.33 3.47 26.61
CA THR A 9 -36.37 2.91 27.97
C THR A 9 -36.74 1.42 28.02
N GLU A 10 -37.34 0.84 26.97
CA GLU A 10 -37.71 -0.58 26.94
C GLU A 10 -36.60 -1.48 26.36
N PRO A 11 -36.15 -2.53 27.09
CA PRO A 11 -35.02 -3.37 26.67
C PRO A 11 -35.28 -4.15 25.37
N ALA A 12 -36.51 -4.60 25.16
CA ALA A 12 -36.91 -5.35 23.97
C ALA A 12 -36.94 -4.47 22.70
N GLU A 13 -37.13 -3.16 22.87
CA GLU A 13 -37.16 -2.18 21.79
C GLU A 13 -35.74 -1.66 21.48
N GLN A 14 -34.89 -1.47 22.51
CA GLN A 14 -33.45 -1.26 22.34
C GLN A 14 -32.78 -2.40 21.57
N THR A 15 -33.13 -3.65 21.88
CA THR A 15 -32.53 -4.82 21.23
C THR A 15 -32.94 -4.90 19.75
N ARG A 16 -34.22 -4.60 19.42
CA ARG A 16 -34.70 -4.52 18.04
C ARG A 16 -34.09 -3.35 17.27
N PHE A 17 -33.92 -2.20 17.91
CA PHE A 17 -33.26 -1.02 17.33
C PHE A 17 -31.78 -1.28 17.07
N ALA A 18 -31.06 -1.93 18.00
CA ALA A 18 -29.66 -2.30 17.86
C ALA A 18 -29.45 -3.35 16.75
N LEU A 19 -30.31 -4.37 16.66
CA LEU A 19 -30.29 -5.35 15.56
C LEU A 19 -30.65 -4.72 14.21
N GLY A 20 -31.61 -3.78 14.20
CA GLY A 20 -31.97 -2.99 13.01
C GLY A 20 -30.81 -2.10 12.53
N ALA A 21 -30.11 -1.46 13.46
CA ALA A 21 -28.93 -0.66 13.18
C ALA A 21 -27.76 -1.51 12.70
N LEU A 22 -27.51 -2.68 13.30
CA LEU A 22 -26.47 -3.62 12.87
C LEU A 22 -26.78 -4.25 11.51
N THR A 23 -28.04 -4.59 11.22
CA THR A 23 -28.43 -5.07 9.88
C THR A 23 -28.47 -3.93 8.85
N ALA A 24 -28.69 -2.68 9.25
CA ALA A 24 -28.57 -1.51 8.38
C ALA A 24 -27.10 -1.20 8.08
N ILE A 25 -26.21 -1.24 9.08
CA ILE A 25 -24.76 -1.09 8.93
C ILE A 25 -24.18 -2.24 8.11
N GLY A 26 -24.65 -3.47 8.35
CA GLY A 26 -24.31 -4.65 7.54
C GLY A 26 -24.80 -4.53 6.10
N ARG A 27 -26.01 -4.01 5.88
CA ARG A 27 -26.53 -3.72 4.52
C ARG A 27 -25.78 -2.57 3.84
N LEU A 28 -25.36 -1.55 4.59
CA LEU A 28 -24.55 -0.41 4.11
C LEU A 28 -23.09 -0.81 3.80
N ALA A 29 -22.58 -1.86 4.43
CA ALA A 29 -21.25 -2.42 4.13
C ALA A 29 -21.27 -3.36 2.90
N VAL A 30 -22.41 -3.97 2.61
CA VAL A 30 -22.58 -4.97 1.52
C VAL A 30 -23.16 -4.38 0.24
N SER A 31 -23.94 -3.31 0.28
CA SER A 31 -24.47 -2.66 -0.93
C SER A 31 -23.66 -1.42 -1.30
N GLY A 32 -23.10 -1.43 -2.51
CA GLY A 32 -22.33 -0.32 -3.07
C GLY A 32 -23.13 0.99 -3.04
N TYR A 33 -22.50 2.03 -2.51
CA TYR A 33 -23.03 3.38 -2.36
C TYR A 33 -23.67 3.94 -3.65
N THR A 34 -24.92 4.43 -3.54
CA THR A 34 -25.47 5.44 -4.44
C THR A 34 -25.25 6.85 -3.87
N GLN A 35 -24.79 7.74 -4.74
CA GLN A 35 -24.21 9.06 -4.47
C GLN A 35 -25.20 10.09 -3.89
N SER A 36 -26.50 9.87 -4.11
CA SER A 36 -27.58 10.79 -3.76
C SER A 36 -27.77 10.97 -2.24
N SER A 37 -27.64 9.91 -1.44
CA SER A 37 -27.92 9.98 0.01
C SER A 37 -26.86 10.73 0.82
N ILE A 38 -25.63 10.86 0.28
CA ILE A 38 -24.53 11.61 0.93
C ILE A 38 -24.66 13.11 0.68
N GLU A 39 -25.19 13.49 -0.48
CA GLU A 39 -25.25 14.89 -0.94
C GLU A 39 -26.33 15.68 -0.20
N SER A 40 -27.47 15.05 0.08
CA SER A 40 -28.56 15.60 0.89
C SER A 40 -28.13 15.89 2.34
N LEU A 41 -27.29 15.03 2.93
CA LEU A 41 -26.78 15.22 4.30
C LEU A 41 -25.74 16.34 4.38
N ARG A 42 -24.97 16.56 3.31
CA ARG A 42 -23.93 17.60 3.21
C ARG A 42 -24.51 19.01 3.10
N LEU A 43 -25.61 19.16 2.35
CA LEU A 43 -26.27 20.45 2.13
C LEU A 43 -26.88 21.02 3.42
N VAL A 44 -27.40 20.15 4.29
CA VAL A 44 -28.03 20.56 5.55
C VAL A 44 -26.99 20.93 6.63
N LEU A 45 -25.81 20.32 6.62
CA LEU A 45 -24.82 20.48 7.71
C LEU A 45 -23.73 21.53 7.44
N VAL A 46 -23.40 21.84 6.18
CA VAL A 46 -22.17 22.58 5.82
C VAL A 46 -22.43 24.02 5.35
N ALA A 47 -23.68 24.37 5.04
CA ALA A 47 -24.06 25.72 4.59
C ALA A 47 -23.59 26.88 5.52
N PRO A 48 -23.57 26.76 6.87
CA PRO A 48 -23.20 27.90 7.73
C PRO A 48 -21.69 28.19 7.82
N LEU A 49 -20.82 27.30 7.32
CA LEU A 49 -19.37 27.42 7.50
C LEU A 49 -18.65 28.05 6.30
N ARG A 50 -19.32 28.18 5.15
CA ARG A 50 -18.72 28.64 3.89
C ARG A 50 -18.35 30.14 3.90
N GLU A 51 -18.99 30.95 4.75
CA GLU A 51 -18.78 32.40 4.78
C GLU A 51 -17.62 32.85 5.70
N ARG A 52 -17.15 32.00 6.62
CA ARG A 52 -16.06 32.34 7.55
C ARG A 52 -14.66 32.12 6.98
N ASP A 53 -14.47 31.19 6.05
CA ASP A 53 -13.14 30.78 5.56
C ASP A 53 -12.55 31.66 4.44
N ALA A 54 -13.33 32.60 3.90
CA ALA A 54 -12.90 33.42 2.76
C ALA A 54 -11.77 34.43 3.07
N ARG A 55 -11.43 34.68 4.36
CA ARG A 55 -10.46 35.73 4.75
C ARG A 55 -9.14 35.22 5.34
N LEU A 56 -8.98 33.92 5.59
CA LEU A 56 -7.76 33.31 6.15
C LEU A 56 -7.00 32.42 5.13
N GLY A 57 -7.47 32.40 3.89
CA GLY A 57 -7.36 31.27 2.95
C GLY A 57 -6.06 31.04 2.18
N GLY A 58 -4.94 31.69 2.53
CA GLY A 58 -3.68 31.54 1.78
C GLY A 58 -2.78 30.41 2.28
N LEU A 59 -2.43 30.44 3.56
CA LEU A 59 -1.43 29.53 4.15
C LEU A 59 -2.09 28.35 4.88
N ALA A 60 -3.14 28.60 5.67
CA ALA A 60 -3.92 27.57 6.37
C ALA A 60 -4.60 26.58 5.41
N MET A 61 -4.99 27.03 4.22
CA MET A 61 -5.64 26.19 3.21
C MET A 61 -4.72 25.05 2.72
N SER A 62 -3.41 25.33 2.58
CA SER A 62 -2.44 24.33 2.13
C SER A 62 -2.19 23.23 3.17
N GLU A 63 -2.17 23.61 4.45
CA GLU A 63 -1.95 22.70 5.57
C GLU A 63 -3.21 21.87 5.88
N ILE A 64 -4.39 22.50 5.81
CA ILE A 64 -5.69 21.82 5.95
C ILE A 64 -5.90 20.83 4.80
N MET A 65 -5.58 21.20 3.56
CA MET A 65 -5.70 20.31 2.40
C MET A 65 -4.71 19.13 2.51
N THR A 66 -3.48 19.36 2.95
CA THR A 66 -2.46 18.32 3.16
C THR A 66 -2.90 17.32 4.24
N ARG A 67 -3.33 17.81 5.41
CA ARG A 67 -3.79 16.96 6.52
C ARG A 67 -5.02 16.14 6.14
N GLN A 68 -5.96 16.75 5.43
CA GLN A 68 -7.15 16.05 4.92
C GLN A 68 -6.77 14.99 3.89
N LEU A 69 -5.84 15.29 2.98
CA LEU A 69 -5.35 14.34 1.98
C LEU A 69 -4.67 13.13 2.64
N LEU A 70 -3.83 13.34 3.66
CA LEU A 70 -3.22 12.25 4.43
C LEU A 70 -4.27 11.41 5.16
N HIS A 71 -5.26 12.04 5.80
CA HIS A 71 -6.35 11.31 6.46
C HIS A 71 -7.18 10.47 5.48
N ARG A 72 -7.35 10.94 4.23
CA ARG A 72 -8.01 10.17 3.16
C ARG A 72 -7.23 8.91 2.77
N HIS A 73 -5.90 8.90 2.90
CA HIS A 73 -5.06 7.72 2.61
C HIS A 73 -4.95 6.76 3.79
N ALA A 74 -5.05 7.24 5.03
CA ALA A 74 -4.87 6.42 6.22
C ALA A 74 -5.86 5.25 6.31
N ARG A 75 -7.16 5.49 6.07
CA ARG A 75 -8.18 4.44 6.16
C ARG A 75 -8.03 3.38 5.05
N PRO A 76 -7.93 3.74 3.75
CA PRO A 76 -7.70 2.75 2.70
C PRO A 76 -6.39 1.97 2.92
N PHE A 77 -5.31 2.64 3.33
CA PHE A 77 -4.04 1.98 3.63
C PHE A 77 -4.19 0.92 4.72
N ALA A 78 -4.78 1.28 5.87
CA ALA A 78 -4.96 0.35 6.98
C ALA A 78 -5.86 -0.84 6.60
N LEU A 79 -6.96 -0.59 5.88
CA LEU A 79 -7.86 -1.65 5.42
C LEU A 79 -7.15 -2.59 4.43
N THR A 80 -6.48 -2.04 3.42
CA THR A 80 -5.76 -2.87 2.45
C THR A 80 -4.63 -3.65 3.11
N LEU A 81 -3.86 -3.03 4.00
CA LEU A 81 -2.79 -3.70 4.73
C LEU A 81 -3.34 -4.85 5.57
N ALA A 82 -4.42 -4.62 6.32
CA ALA A 82 -5.06 -5.65 7.13
C ALA A 82 -5.59 -6.79 6.26
N THR A 83 -6.34 -6.49 5.19
CA THR A 83 -6.88 -7.50 4.28
C THR A 83 -5.78 -8.36 3.64
N LEU A 84 -4.73 -7.74 3.10
CA LEU A 84 -3.62 -8.48 2.46
C LEU A 84 -2.83 -9.30 3.48
N THR A 85 -2.53 -8.71 4.65
CA THR A 85 -1.77 -9.41 5.69
C THR A 85 -2.55 -10.60 6.23
N LEU A 86 -3.85 -10.43 6.51
CA LEU A 86 -4.72 -11.53 6.95
C LEU A 86 -4.82 -12.62 5.89
N LEU A 87 -4.97 -12.25 4.61
CA LEU A 87 -5.02 -13.22 3.51
C LEU A 87 -3.73 -14.06 3.43
N LEU A 88 -2.57 -13.41 3.51
CA LEU A 88 -1.27 -14.09 3.40
C LEU A 88 -0.93 -14.90 4.65
N VAL A 89 -1.29 -14.42 5.85
CA VAL A 89 -1.13 -15.18 7.09
C VAL A 89 -2.05 -16.40 7.10
N ALA A 90 -3.30 -16.25 6.65
CA ALA A 90 -4.22 -17.38 6.52
C ALA A 90 -3.67 -18.42 5.53
N ASN A 91 -3.13 -17.99 4.39
CA ASN A 91 -2.48 -18.88 3.44
C ASN A 91 -1.28 -19.62 4.06
N GLN A 92 -0.45 -18.94 4.86
CA GLN A 92 0.65 -19.59 5.58
C GLN A 92 0.15 -20.58 6.63
N ALA A 93 -0.91 -20.23 7.38
CA ALA A 93 -1.51 -21.12 8.36
C ALA A 93 -1.99 -22.43 7.71
N LEU A 94 -2.64 -22.36 6.54
CA LEU A 94 -3.08 -23.54 5.80
C LEU A 94 -1.91 -24.47 5.41
N GLN A 95 -0.71 -23.92 5.22
CA GLN A 95 0.47 -24.70 4.87
C GLN A 95 1.20 -25.26 6.10
N TRP A 96 1.29 -24.50 7.19
CA TRP A 96 2.14 -24.82 8.34
C TRP A 96 1.41 -25.57 9.46
N VAL A 97 0.11 -25.29 9.66
CA VAL A 97 -0.68 -25.93 10.73
C VAL A 97 -0.73 -27.46 10.59
N PRO A 98 -0.97 -28.04 9.39
CA PRO A 98 -0.97 -29.49 9.24
C PRO A 98 0.39 -30.11 9.59
N GLN A 99 1.48 -29.51 9.12
CA GLN A 99 2.85 -29.99 9.36
C GLN A 99 3.22 -29.97 10.86
N LEU A 100 2.76 -28.96 11.59
CA LEU A 100 2.97 -28.85 13.04
C LEU A 100 2.06 -29.80 13.81
N GLY A 101 0.83 -30.01 13.34
CA GLY A 101 -0.11 -30.98 13.91
C GLY A 101 0.41 -32.42 13.83
N GLU A 102 0.99 -32.80 12.69
CA GLU A 102 1.63 -34.11 12.51
C GLU A 102 2.80 -34.35 13.47
N ARG A 103 3.50 -33.28 13.89
CA ARG A 103 4.59 -33.33 14.88
C ARG A 103 4.10 -33.30 16.33
N GLY A 104 2.79 -33.26 16.57
CA GLY A 104 2.20 -33.19 17.91
C GLY A 104 2.37 -31.82 18.60
N ALA A 105 2.53 -30.73 17.83
CA ALA A 105 2.73 -29.40 18.39
C ALA A 105 1.49 -28.87 19.11
N SER A 106 1.70 -28.11 20.20
CA SER A 106 0.62 -27.46 20.94
C SER A 106 -0.01 -26.29 20.16
N ALA A 107 -1.27 -25.95 20.46
CA ALA A 107 -1.93 -24.78 19.87
C ALA A 107 -1.18 -23.46 20.16
N ALA A 108 -0.51 -23.37 21.32
CA ALA A 108 0.32 -22.22 21.67
C ALA A 108 1.54 -22.09 20.74
N THR A 109 2.19 -23.21 20.40
CA THR A 109 3.31 -23.24 19.44
C THR A 109 2.86 -22.80 18.05
N VAL A 110 1.69 -23.27 17.60
CA VAL A 110 1.10 -22.84 16.32
C VAL A 110 0.83 -21.33 16.33
N ALA A 111 0.22 -20.80 17.40
CA ALA A 111 -0.03 -19.38 17.53
C ALA A 111 1.27 -18.56 17.53
N GLU A 112 2.32 -19.03 18.23
CA GLU A 112 3.63 -18.40 18.23
C GLU A 112 4.25 -18.33 16.82
N VAL A 113 4.23 -19.44 16.08
CA VAL A 113 4.71 -19.50 14.69
C VAL A 113 3.97 -18.50 13.80
N LEU A 114 2.64 -18.42 13.91
CA LEU A 114 1.83 -17.49 13.12
C LEU A 114 2.10 -16.03 13.51
N LEU A 115 2.29 -15.73 14.78
CA LEU A 115 2.64 -14.36 15.21
C LEU A 115 4.05 -13.96 14.75
N LEU A 116 5.00 -14.90 14.74
CA LEU A 116 6.36 -14.67 14.27
C LEU A 116 6.45 -14.48 12.74
N SER A 117 5.46 -14.94 11.97
CA SER A 117 5.39 -14.72 10.52
C SER A 117 4.71 -13.41 10.12
N VAL A 118 4.01 -12.72 11.05
CA VAL A 118 3.36 -11.42 10.78
C VAL A 118 4.36 -10.36 10.31
N PRO A 119 5.53 -10.15 10.96
CA PRO A 119 6.54 -9.19 10.51
C PRO A 119 7.03 -9.44 9.08
N PHE A 120 7.27 -10.71 8.73
CA PHE A 120 7.63 -11.11 7.37
C PHE A 120 6.52 -10.78 6.37
N THR A 121 5.27 -11.09 6.74
CA THR A 121 4.13 -10.81 5.90
C THR A 121 3.94 -9.29 5.69
N LEU A 122 4.10 -8.50 6.75
CA LEU A 122 4.03 -7.03 6.68
C LEU A 122 5.10 -6.44 5.77
N ALA A 123 6.33 -6.96 5.80
CA ALA A 123 7.40 -6.53 4.91
C ALA A 123 6.99 -6.65 3.43
N LEU A 124 6.18 -7.67 3.10
CA LEU A 124 5.71 -7.91 1.74
C LEU A 124 4.42 -7.14 1.38
N THR A 125 3.53 -6.94 2.34
CA THR A 125 2.21 -6.34 2.10
C THR A 125 2.19 -4.82 2.21
N VAL A 126 3.13 -4.21 2.94
CA VAL A 126 3.18 -2.75 3.12
C VAL A 126 3.33 -1.99 1.79
N PRO A 127 4.29 -2.31 0.91
CA PRO A 127 4.41 -1.61 -0.38
C PRO A 127 3.14 -1.73 -1.24
N MET A 128 2.45 -2.88 -1.16
CA MET A 128 1.18 -3.10 -1.85
C MET A 128 0.06 -2.22 -1.31
N ALA A 129 -0.06 -2.15 0.01
CA ALA A 129 -1.08 -1.37 0.67
C ALA A 129 -0.89 0.12 0.38
N VAL A 130 0.36 0.60 0.30
CA VAL A 130 0.66 1.96 -0.17
C VAL A 130 0.16 2.16 -1.59
N PHE A 131 0.55 1.28 -2.53
CA PHE A 131 0.13 1.39 -3.93
C PHE A 131 -1.39 1.46 -4.09
N LEU A 132 -2.11 0.50 -3.51
CA LEU A 132 -3.55 0.39 -3.63
C LEU A 132 -4.29 1.53 -2.92
N SER A 133 -3.80 1.99 -1.77
CA SER A 133 -4.34 3.16 -1.07
C SER A 133 -4.23 4.43 -1.92
N VAL A 134 -3.06 4.65 -2.53
CA VAL A 134 -2.81 5.80 -3.41
C VAL A 134 -3.73 5.72 -4.63
N CYS A 135 -3.77 4.56 -5.29
CA CYS A 135 -4.62 4.37 -6.45
C CYS A 135 -6.09 4.62 -6.12
N TRP A 136 -6.59 4.09 -5.00
CA TRP A 136 -7.96 4.32 -4.52
C TRP A 136 -8.26 5.81 -4.35
N VAL A 137 -7.41 6.54 -3.61
CA VAL A 137 -7.64 7.96 -3.32
C VAL A 137 -7.56 8.80 -4.60
N PHE A 138 -6.59 8.54 -5.47
CA PHE A 138 -6.45 9.29 -6.73
C PHE A 138 -7.60 9.00 -7.69
N THR A 139 -8.11 7.76 -7.75
CA THR A 139 -9.29 7.46 -8.58
C THR A 139 -10.51 8.19 -8.06
N ARG A 140 -10.69 8.24 -6.74
CA ARG A 140 -11.75 9.03 -6.11
C ARG A 140 -11.62 10.51 -6.45
N LEU A 141 -10.43 11.09 -6.34
CA LEU A 141 -10.17 12.49 -6.71
C LEU A 141 -10.42 12.76 -8.21
N GLY A 142 -10.13 11.77 -9.07
CA GLY A 142 -10.43 11.84 -10.50
C GLY A 142 -11.93 11.88 -10.79
N ARG A 143 -12.71 11.07 -10.08
CA ARG A 143 -14.18 11.04 -10.18
C ARG A 143 -14.84 12.29 -9.62
N GLU A 144 -14.27 12.88 -8.56
CA GLU A 144 -14.69 14.15 -7.98
C GLU A 144 -14.32 15.36 -8.86
N GLY A 145 -13.63 15.17 -10.00
CA GLY A 145 -13.19 16.24 -10.91
C GLY A 145 -12.01 17.08 -10.38
N ALA A 146 -11.55 16.83 -9.15
CA ALA A 146 -10.49 17.57 -8.48
C ALA A 146 -9.11 17.46 -9.18
N LEU A 147 -8.87 16.35 -9.89
CA LEU A 147 -7.64 16.20 -10.69
C LEU A 147 -7.63 17.13 -11.92
N GLY A 148 -8.80 17.48 -12.46
CA GLY A 148 -8.94 18.34 -13.65
C GLY A 148 -8.85 19.83 -13.35
N SER A 149 -9.24 20.26 -12.15
CA SER A 149 -9.14 21.66 -11.70
C SER A 149 -7.74 22.04 -11.21
N THR A 150 -6.91 21.07 -10.82
CA THR A 150 -5.53 21.27 -10.37
C THR A 150 -4.53 21.25 -11.53
N ARG A 151 -4.88 21.87 -12.67
CA ARG A 151 -4.03 21.93 -13.87
C ARG A 151 -2.75 22.70 -13.56
N GLY A 152 -1.61 21.99 -13.54
CA GLY A 152 -0.27 22.56 -13.41
C GLY A 152 0.50 22.20 -12.12
N ASP A 153 -0.19 21.72 -11.07
CA ASP A 153 0.42 21.52 -9.75
C ASP A 153 0.39 20.04 -9.29
N PHE A 154 0.67 19.09 -10.19
CA PHE A 154 0.83 17.65 -9.89
C PHE A 154 1.77 17.41 -8.70
N ARG A 155 2.86 18.19 -8.62
CA ARG A 155 3.82 18.13 -7.52
C ARG A 155 3.17 18.43 -6.17
N ARG A 156 2.25 19.40 -6.08
CA ARG A 156 1.57 19.74 -4.81
C ARG A 156 0.63 18.63 -4.35
N LEU A 157 0.03 17.89 -5.29
CA LEU A 157 -0.85 16.77 -4.97
C LEU A 157 -0.07 15.52 -4.53
N VAL A 158 1.06 15.25 -5.19
CA VAL A 158 1.83 14.01 -4.99
C VAL A 158 2.82 14.12 -3.83
N MET A 159 3.40 15.29 -3.57
CA MET A 159 4.43 15.44 -2.54
C MET A 159 3.98 15.03 -1.13
N PRO A 160 2.76 15.36 -0.65
CA PRO A 160 2.26 14.87 0.64
C PRO A 160 2.19 13.34 0.73
N VAL A 161 1.84 12.71 -0.39
CA VAL A 161 1.66 11.26 -0.48
C VAL A 161 3.01 10.55 -0.53
N VAL A 162 3.97 11.09 -1.28
CA VAL A 162 5.37 10.62 -1.27
C VAL A 162 6.00 10.84 0.11
N GLY A 163 5.71 11.95 0.78
CA GLY A 163 6.15 12.20 2.16
C GLY A 163 5.61 11.17 3.14
N ALA A 164 4.31 10.86 3.07
CA ALA A 164 3.72 9.78 3.87
C ALA A 164 4.33 8.41 3.53
N ALA A 165 4.58 8.13 2.25
CA ALA A 165 5.23 6.90 1.81
C ALA A 165 6.69 6.80 2.29
N ALA A 166 7.40 7.92 2.46
CA ALA A 166 8.75 7.93 3.03
C ALA A 166 8.75 7.55 4.52
N VAL A 167 7.74 7.99 5.28
CA VAL A 167 7.54 7.55 6.67
C VAL A 167 7.29 6.04 6.72
N VAL A 168 6.39 5.54 5.86
CA VAL A 168 6.11 4.10 5.76
C VAL A 168 7.36 3.33 5.34
N ALA A 169 8.11 3.81 4.34
CA ALA A 169 9.38 3.21 3.90
C ALA A 169 10.40 3.10 5.03
N THR A 170 10.50 4.13 5.88
CA THR A 170 11.39 4.13 7.05
C THR A 170 10.96 3.08 8.06
N LEU A 171 9.66 2.97 8.34
CA LEU A 171 9.12 1.94 9.23
C LEU A 171 9.34 0.53 8.66
N THR A 172 9.13 0.35 7.36
CA THR A 172 9.43 -0.92 6.65
C THR A 172 10.90 -1.25 6.69
N LEU A 173 11.79 -0.26 6.58
CA LEU A 173 13.22 -0.48 6.71
C LEU A 173 13.55 -1.00 8.11
N VAL A 174 13.09 -0.34 9.17
CA VAL A 174 13.29 -0.80 10.56
C VAL A 174 12.74 -2.21 10.76
N LEU A 175 11.55 -2.50 10.22
CA LEU A 175 10.95 -3.84 10.24
C LEU A 175 11.89 -4.86 9.59
N ASN A 176 12.41 -4.57 8.40
CA ASN A 176 13.28 -5.46 7.64
C ASN A 176 14.66 -5.67 8.28
N THR A 177 15.18 -4.66 8.97
CA THR A 177 16.58 -4.67 9.46
C THR A 177 16.73 -5.12 10.89
N GLU A 178 15.73 -4.88 11.74
CA GLU A 178 15.82 -5.16 13.17
C GLU A 178 14.81 -6.20 13.64
N VAL A 179 13.56 -6.08 13.19
CA VAL A 179 12.48 -6.96 13.67
C VAL A 179 12.56 -8.32 12.98
N LEU A 180 12.70 -8.31 11.65
CA LEU A 180 12.66 -9.51 10.83
C LEU A 180 13.75 -10.54 11.17
N PRO A 181 15.03 -10.16 11.39
CA PRO A 181 16.07 -11.11 11.77
C PRO A 181 15.77 -11.79 13.12
N ARG A 182 15.29 -11.01 14.10
CA ARG A 182 14.95 -11.51 15.45
C ARG A 182 13.77 -12.48 15.40
N THR A 183 12.73 -12.15 14.64
CA THR A 183 11.54 -13.01 14.52
C THR A 183 11.87 -14.28 13.75
N ASN A 184 12.70 -14.19 12.71
CA ASN A 184 13.13 -15.34 11.92
C ASN A 184 14.03 -16.29 12.72
N THR A 185 14.93 -15.77 13.55
CA THR A 185 15.78 -16.59 14.43
C THR A 185 14.91 -17.41 15.39
N ARG A 186 13.93 -16.77 16.03
CA ARG A 186 12.98 -17.45 16.93
C ARG A 186 12.08 -18.43 16.19
N LEU A 187 11.60 -18.06 15.00
CA LEU A 187 10.79 -18.94 14.15
C LEU A 187 11.56 -20.21 13.77
N ALA A 188 12.83 -20.07 13.36
CA ALA A 188 13.69 -21.20 13.01
C ALA A 188 13.93 -22.12 14.22
N ALA A 189 14.17 -21.55 15.40
CA ALA A 189 14.34 -22.32 16.63
C ALA A 189 13.07 -23.14 17.00
N VAL A 190 11.88 -22.53 16.87
CA VAL A 190 10.60 -23.20 17.14
C VAL A 190 10.34 -24.34 16.14
N LEU A 191 10.67 -24.15 14.86
CA LEU A 191 10.43 -25.17 13.82
C LEU A 191 11.39 -26.36 13.87
N SER A 192 12.65 -26.10 14.22
CA SER A 192 13.71 -27.11 14.25
C SER A 192 13.86 -27.80 15.61
N GLY A 193 13.26 -27.25 16.67
CA GLY A 193 13.39 -27.75 18.04
C GLY A 193 14.79 -27.57 18.65
N SER A 194 15.68 -26.84 17.98
CA SER A 194 17.05 -26.54 18.45
C SER A 194 17.51 -25.17 17.93
N GLU A 195 18.60 -24.61 18.47
CA GLU A 195 19.21 -23.41 17.89
C GLU A 195 19.66 -23.70 16.45
N SER A 196 18.90 -23.16 15.50
CA SER A 196 19.22 -23.30 14.07
C SER A 196 20.47 -22.50 13.74
N ARG A 197 21.34 -23.08 12.89
CA ARG A 197 22.51 -22.38 12.37
C ARG A 197 22.07 -21.05 11.73
N PRO A 198 22.77 -19.94 11.97
CA PRO A 198 22.43 -18.66 11.37
C PRO A 198 22.38 -18.76 9.84
N THR A 199 21.24 -18.39 9.28
CA THR A 199 20.96 -18.29 7.84
C THR A 199 20.90 -16.81 7.46
N ASP A 200 21.09 -16.47 6.18
CA ASP A 200 21.02 -15.10 5.63
C ASP A 200 19.77 -14.33 6.11
N ARG A 201 18.61 -14.98 6.17
CA ARG A 201 17.32 -14.41 6.60
C ARG A 201 17.20 -14.17 8.12
N THR A 202 18.08 -14.75 8.93
CA THR A 202 18.08 -14.63 10.39
C THR A 202 19.08 -13.59 10.90
N MET A 203 20.01 -13.16 10.05
CA MET A 203 21.08 -12.23 10.39
C MET A 203 20.64 -10.77 10.26
N THR A 204 21.14 -9.92 11.15
CA THR A 204 21.04 -8.45 11.06
C THR A 204 21.92 -7.91 9.94
N ILE A 205 21.76 -6.62 9.57
CA ILE A 205 22.62 -6.01 8.54
C ILE A 205 24.10 -6.05 8.92
N GLY A 206 24.43 -5.82 10.20
CA GLY A 206 25.82 -5.87 10.68
C GLY A 206 26.41 -7.26 10.47
N GLU A 207 25.71 -8.28 10.97
CA GLU A 207 26.12 -9.68 10.84
C GLU A 207 26.22 -10.12 9.37
N LEU A 208 25.30 -9.68 8.50
CA LEU A 208 25.36 -9.96 7.06
C LEU A 208 26.58 -9.33 6.40
N ARG A 209 26.96 -8.11 6.79
CA ARG A 209 28.16 -7.44 6.26
C ARG A 209 29.43 -8.15 6.70
N ASP A 210 29.50 -8.52 7.97
CA ASP A 210 30.65 -9.23 8.53
C ASP A 210 30.77 -10.63 7.89
N ALA A 211 29.64 -11.32 7.70
CA ALA A 211 29.58 -12.61 7.01
C ALA A 211 29.98 -12.49 5.53
N ALA A 212 29.53 -11.44 4.83
CA ALA A 212 29.92 -11.17 3.44
C ALA A 212 31.42 -10.89 3.33
N GLN A 213 31.97 -10.06 4.22
CA GLN A 213 33.40 -9.75 4.24
C GLN A 213 34.24 -11.00 4.54
N SER A 214 33.81 -11.80 5.50
CA SER A 214 34.47 -13.07 5.83
C SER A 214 34.42 -14.05 4.65
N ALA A 215 33.27 -14.17 3.97
CA ALA A 215 33.13 -15.01 2.78
C ALA A 215 34.02 -14.53 1.63
N ARG A 216 34.11 -13.22 1.39
CA ARG A 216 35.00 -12.65 0.36
C ARG A 216 36.49 -12.90 0.63
N SER A 217 36.89 -13.02 1.89
CA SER A 217 38.28 -13.30 2.27
C SER A 217 38.68 -14.77 2.06
N ALA A 218 37.72 -15.68 1.92
CA ALA A 218 37.98 -17.09 1.67
C ALA A 218 38.21 -17.34 0.17
N PRO A 219 39.16 -18.21 -0.20
CA PRO A 219 39.39 -18.59 -1.59
C PRO A 219 38.29 -19.54 -2.10
N GLY A 220 37.95 -19.44 -3.38
CA GLY A 220 37.05 -20.36 -4.09
C GLY A 220 35.73 -19.74 -4.58
N GLU A 221 35.16 -20.32 -5.64
CA GLU A 221 33.91 -19.83 -6.26
C GLU A 221 32.71 -19.90 -5.31
N GLU A 222 32.65 -20.92 -4.44
CA GLU A 222 31.62 -21.05 -3.40
C GLU A 222 31.67 -19.91 -2.37
N ALA A 223 32.86 -19.38 -2.10
CA ALA A 223 33.04 -18.26 -1.19
C ALA A 223 32.49 -16.96 -1.81
N VAL A 224 32.74 -16.76 -3.10
CA VAL A 224 32.17 -15.66 -3.90
C VAL A 224 30.64 -15.76 -3.96
N ALA A 225 30.09 -16.96 -4.19
CA ALA A 225 28.65 -17.18 -4.24
C ALA A 225 27.98 -16.84 -2.90
N ARG A 226 28.56 -17.29 -1.78
CA ARG A 226 28.05 -16.98 -0.43
C ARG A 226 28.09 -15.49 -0.13
N ALA A 227 29.18 -14.81 -0.50
CA ALA A 227 29.27 -13.36 -0.35
C ALA A 227 28.18 -12.63 -1.15
N ALA A 228 27.96 -13.05 -2.40
CA ALA A 228 26.91 -12.49 -3.25
C ALA A 228 25.51 -12.68 -2.63
N ALA A 229 25.20 -13.87 -2.10
CA ALA A 229 23.92 -14.13 -1.43
C ALA A 229 23.67 -13.20 -0.22
N PHE A 230 24.69 -12.97 0.61
CA PHE A 230 24.57 -12.03 1.74
C PHE A 230 24.35 -10.59 1.26
N GLU A 231 25.00 -10.18 0.17
CA GLU A 231 24.79 -8.86 -0.43
C GLU A 231 23.41 -8.71 -1.04
N VAL A 232 22.88 -9.76 -1.69
CA VAL A 232 21.51 -9.79 -2.20
C VAL A 232 20.53 -9.54 -1.07
N GLU A 233 20.68 -10.25 0.05
CA GLU A 233 19.80 -10.08 1.21
C GLU A 233 19.84 -8.65 1.77
N ILE A 234 21.04 -8.04 1.87
CA ILE A 234 21.20 -6.64 2.28
C ILE A 234 20.45 -5.72 1.30
N GLN A 235 20.72 -5.84 -0.01
CA GLN A 235 20.15 -4.96 -1.02
C GLN A 235 18.63 -5.13 -1.13
N LYS A 236 18.11 -6.35 -0.97
CA LYS A 236 16.68 -6.68 -0.96
C LYS A 236 15.94 -5.94 0.16
N ARG A 237 16.49 -5.88 1.37
CA ARG A 237 15.87 -5.18 2.51
C ARG A 237 15.69 -3.68 2.25
N PHE A 238 16.69 -3.06 1.61
CA PHE A 238 16.62 -1.67 1.19
C PHE A 238 15.68 -1.47 -0.01
N ALA A 239 15.71 -2.36 -0.99
CA ALA A 239 14.85 -2.30 -2.17
C ALA A 239 13.36 -2.41 -1.79
N LEU A 240 13.00 -3.30 -0.87
CA LEU A 240 11.62 -3.44 -0.38
C LEU A 240 11.13 -2.19 0.36
N ALA A 241 11.99 -1.54 1.15
CA ALA A 241 11.64 -0.27 1.79
C ALA A 241 11.46 0.85 0.75
N ALA A 242 12.41 0.98 -0.19
CA ALA A 242 12.36 1.97 -1.26
C ALA A 242 11.13 1.78 -2.19
N ALA A 243 10.66 0.54 -2.35
CA ALA A 243 9.48 0.22 -3.15
C ALA A 243 8.23 0.94 -2.66
N CYS A 244 8.10 1.25 -1.36
CA CYS A 244 6.96 2.01 -0.83
C CYS A 244 6.85 3.39 -1.50
N MET A 245 7.98 4.09 -1.68
CA MET A 245 8.01 5.40 -2.32
C MET A 245 7.80 5.29 -3.83
N VAL A 246 8.46 4.32 -4.47
CA VAL A 246 8.35 4.08 -5.92
C VAL A 246 6.92 3.74 -6.30
N LEU A 247 6.27 2.85 -5.56
CA LEU A 247 4.88 2.45 -5.78
C LEU A 247 3.89 3.56 -5.45
N ALA A 248 4.14 4.39 -4.43
CA ALA A 248 3.32 5.57 -4.18
C ALA A 248 3.33 6.52 -5.38
N LEU A 249 4.51 6.83 -5.91
CA LEU A 249 4.64 7.69 -7.08
C LEU A 249 4.04 7.04 -8.34
N ALA A 250 4.27 5.74 -8.54
CA ALA A 250 3.71 4.99 -9.66
C ALA A 250 2.17 4.99 -9.61
N GLY A 251 1.57 4.70 -8.46
CA GLY A 251 0.11 4.72 -8.29
C GLY A 251 -0.50 6.09 -8.59
N ALA A 252 0.09 7.16 -8.05
CA ALA A 252 -0.34 8.52 -8.33
C ALA A 252 -0.23 8.87 -9.83
N SER A 253 0.90 8.51 -10.46
CA SER A 253 1.17 8.83 -11.87
C SER A 253 0.28 8.04 -12.83
N ILE A 254 0.05 6.74 -12.57
CA ILE A 254 -0.80 5.89 -13.40
C ILE A 254 -2.25 6.38 -13.36
N VAL A 255 -2.79 6.64 -12.16
CA VAL A 255 -4.21 6.98 -12.01
C VAL A 255 -4.54 8.37 -12.56
N THR A 256 -3.62 9.32 -12.53
CA THR A 256 -3.85 10.63 -13.19
C THR A 256 -4.03 10.51 -14.71
N ARG A 257 -3.54 9.43 -15.34
CA ARG A 257 -3.75 9.16 -16.77
C ARG A 257 -5.07 8.44 -17.05
N PHE A 258 -5.54 7.65 -16.10
CA PHE A 258 -6.80 6.90 -16.20
C PHE A 258 -7.75 7.25 -15.04
N PRO A 259 -8.14 8.54 -14.88
CA PRO A 259 -8.86 9.02 -13.70
C PRO A 259 -10.28 8.46 -13.55
N ARG A 260 -10.85 7.92 -14.65
CA ARG A 260 -12.17 7.30 -14.69
C ARG A 260 -12.13 5.76 -14.63
N GLY A 261 -10.98 5.18 -14.31
CA GLY A 261 -10.87 3.74 -14.08
C GLY A 261 -11.89 3.24 -13.06
N GLY A 262 -12.64 2.20 -13.40
CA GLY A 262 -13.52 1.52 -12.44
C GLY A 262 -12.73 0.75 -11.38
N MET A 263 -13.42 0.26 -10.34
CA MET A 263 -12.82 -0.57 -9.28
C MET A 263 -12.10 -1.81 -9.82
N GLY A 264 -12.58 -2.39 -10.93
CA GLY A 264 -11.91 -3.50 -11.59
C GLY A 264 -10.53 -3.15 -12.18
N LEU A 265 -10.34 -1.92 -12.68
CA LEU A 265 -9.03 -1.47 -13.17
C LEU A 265 -8.04 -1.27 -12.02
N LEU A 266 -8.52 -0.78 -10.88
CA LEU A 266 -7.72 -0.63 -9.67
C LEU A 266 -7.24 -1.97 -9.13
N ILE A 267 -8.16 -2.92 -8.97
CA ILE A 267 -7.85 -4.25 -8.42
C ILE A 267 -7.03 -5.07 -9.41
N GLY A 268 -7.43 -5.12 -10.68
CA GLY A 268 -6.74 -5.89 -11.71
C GLY A 268 -5.37 -5.30 -12.07
N GLY A 269 -5.32 -3.98 -12.32
CA GLY A 269 -4.08 -3.28 -12.63
C GLY A 269 -3.10 -3.30 -11.46
N GLY A 270 -3.58 -3.11 -10.23
CA GLY A 270 -2.74 -3.21 -9.03
C GLY A 270 -2.18 -4.61 -8.82
N THR A 271 -3.01 -5.65 -9.00
CA THR A 271 -2.56 -7.05 -8.94
C THR A 271 -1.49 -7.35 -9.99
N LEU A 272 -1.63 -6.84 -11.23
CA LEU A 272 -0.64 -7.05 -12.29
C LEU A 272 0.69 -6.35 -12.02
N VAL A 273 0.66 -5.07 -11.65
CA VAL A 273 1.87 -4.31 -11.28
C VAL A 273 2.60 -5.00 -10.13
N PHE A 274 1.84 -5.48 -9.16
CA PHE A 274 2.35 -6.21 -8.02
C PHE A 274 3.00 -7.55 -8.37
N ALA A 275 2.27 -8.41 -9.09
CA ALA A 275 2.78 -9.70 -9.52
C ALA A 275 4.04 -9.53 -10.37
N GLY A 276 4.06 -8.54 -11.26
CA GLY A 276 5.24 -8.18 -12.05
C GLY A 276 6.41 -7.72 -11.18
N TYR A 277 6.17 -6.88 -10.17
CA TYR A 277 7.21 -6.42 -9.25
C TYR A 277 7.86 -7.60 -8.50
N TYR A 278 7.06 -8.49 -7.90
CA TYR A 278 7.62 -9.63 -7.18
C TYR A 278 8.23 -10.69 -8.08
N ALA A 279 7.65 -10.94 -9.25
CA ALA A 279 8.27 -11.83 -10.23
C ALA A 279 9.66 -11.30 -10.62
N ALA A 280 9.79 -9.99 -10.87
CA ALA A 280 11.08 -9.37 -11.15
C ALA A 280 12.05 -9.45 -9.96
N LEU A 281 11.57 -9.28 -8.73
CA LEU A 281 12.40 -9.39 -7.53
C LEU A 281 12.93 -10.82 -7.33
N VAL A 282 12.07 -11.84 -7.43
CA VAL A 282 12.44 -13.25 -7.30
C VAL A 282 13.36 -13.68 -8.45
N ALA A 283 13.09 -13.24 -9.68
CA ALA A 283 13.98 -13.50 -10.81
C ALA A 283 15.34 -12.82 -10.60
N GLY A 284 15.37 -11.58 -10.11
CA GLY A 284 16.61 -10.88 -9.77
C GLY A 284 17.42 -11.62 -8.71
N GLU A 285 16.79 -12.12 -7.65
CA GLU A 285 17.44 -12.91 -6.59
C GLU A 285 18.09 -14.15 -7.18
N SER A 286 17.33 -14.91 -7.98
CA SER A 286 17.85 -16.11 -8.65
C SER A 286 19.02 -15.82 -9.61
N LEU A 287 18.97 -14.71 -10.35
CA LEU A 287 20.05 -14.31 -11.27
C LEU A 287 21.32 -13.87 -10.52
N ALA A 288 21.15 -13.20 -9.37
CA ALA A 288 22.27 -12.77 -8.55
C ALA A 288 22.93 -13.95 -7.81
N ASP A 289 22.13 -14.90 -7.33
CA ASP A 289 22.63 -16.13 -6.69
C ASP A 289 23.45 -16.99 -7.67
N GLN A 290 23.09 -16.98 -8.96
CA GLN A 290 23.84 -17.61 -10.04
C GLN A 290 25.06 -16.79 -10.51
N GLN A 291 25.36 -15.66 -9.87
CA GLN A 291 26.43 -14.73 -10.23
C GLN A 291 26.32 -14.15 -11.67
N LEU A 292 25.13 -14.18 -12.27
CA LEU A 292 24.91 -13.63 -13.62
C LEU A 292 24.74 -12.11 -13.60
N VAL A 293 24.20 -11.58 -12.51
CA VAL A 293 23.93 -10.15 -12.32
C VAL A 293 24.46 -9.72 -10.95
N ALA A 294 25.06 -8.54 -10.88
CA ALA A 294 25.52 -7.99 -9.61
C ALA A 294 24.35 -7.84 -8.62
N PRO A 295 24.51 -8.19 -7.32
CA PRO A 295 23.46 -8.12 -6.31
C PRO A 295 22.72 -6.78 -6.25
N GLY A 296 23.48 -5.68 -6.34
CA GLY A 296 22.90 -4.32 -6.36
C GLY A 296 22.03 -4.05 -7.59
N VAL A 297 22.43 -4.50 -8.78
CA VAL A 297 21.62 -4.30 -9.98
C VAL A 297 20.36 -5.16 -9.92
N ALA A 298 20.50 -6.43 -9.56
CA ALA A 298 19.41 -7.39 -9.50
C ALA A 298 18.28 -6.93 -8.57
N MET A 299 18.61 -6.43 -7.37
CA MET A 299 17.62 -6.04 -6.38
C MET A 299 16.96 -4.68 -6.66
N TRP A 300 17.66 -3.76 -7.33
CA TRP A 300 17.15 -2.42 -7.58
C TRP A 300 16.49 -2.25 -8.95
N LEU A 301 16.69 -3.18 -9.89
CA LEU A 301 16.20 -3.08 -11.26
C LEU A 301 14.68 -2.86 -11.33
N ALA A 302 13.89 -3.64 -10.59
CA ALA A 302 12.43 -3.53 -10.60
C ALA A 302 11.97 -2.14 -10.12
N ASN A 303 12.58 -1.62 -9.05
CA ASN A 303 12.30 -0.27 -8.54
C ASN A 303 12.70 0.81 -9.54
N ALA A 304 13.88 0.68 -10.17
CA ALA A 304 14.37 1.64 -11.15
C ALA A 304 13.45 1.71 -12.38
N LEU A 305 12.99 0.56 -12.89
CA LEU A 305 12.06 0.49 -14.02
C LEU A 305 10.70 1.09 -13.67
N LEU A 306 10.12 0.74 -12.54
CA LEU A 306 8.84 1.31 -12.09
C LEU A 306 8.95 2.82 -11.86
N LEU A 307 10.05 3.28 -11.26
CA LEU A 307 10.29 4.71 -11.05
C LEU A 307 10.42 5.45 -12.37
N ALA A 308 11.16 4.89 -13.35
CA ALA A 308 11.27 5.48 -14.68
C ALA A 308 9.91 5.61 -15.36
N VAL A 309 9.08 4.55 -15.32
CA VAL A 309 7.71 4.59 -15.84
C VAL A 309 6.87 5.65 -15.11
N ALA A 310 6.94 5.70 -13.79
CA ALA A 310 6.20 6.67 -12.98
C ALA A 310 6.58 8.12 -13.35
N LEU A 311 7.88 8.41 -13.48
CA LEU A 311 8.37 9.75 -13.87
C LEU A 311 7.97 10.12 -15.30
N LEU A 312 8.01 9.18 -16.25
CA LEU A 312 7.53 9.42 -17.62
C LEU A 312 6.02 9.71 -17.66
N LEU A 313 5.24 9.00 -16.83
CA LEU A 313 3.80 9.24 -16.63
C LEU A 313 3.51 10.51 -15.81
N ALA A 314 4.45 11.02 -15.04
CA ALA A 314 4.32 12.32 -14.40
C ALA A 314 4.64 13.47 -15.37
N TRP A 315 5.63 13.29 -16.26
CA TRP A 315 6.17 14.36 -17.11
C TRP A 315 5.34 14.68 -18.36
N ARG A 316 4.71 13.69 -19.03
CA ARG A 316 3.94 14.02 -20.25
C ARG A 316 2.69 14.85 -19.90
N PRO A 317 2.51 16.06 -20.46
CA PRO A 317 1.34 16.89 -20.20
C PRO A 317 0.06 16.19 -20.68
N SER A 318 -0.95 16.17 -19.81
CA SER A 318 -2.28 15.63 -20.11
C SER A 318 -2.96 16.48 -21.18
N ARG A 319 -2.96 16.01 -22.44
CA ARG A 319 -3.64 16.66 -23.58
C ARG A 319 -5.18 16.59 -23.52
N LEU A 320 -5.77 16.50 -22.34
CA LEU A 320 -7.21 16.30 -22.22
C LEU A 320 -7.95 17.64 -22.09
N GLN A 321 -8.55 17.99 -23.24
CA GLN A 321 -9.76 18.78 -23.46
C GLN A 321 -9.57 20.22 -23.94
N SER A 322 -9.31 20.38 -25.24
CA SER A 322 -9.59 21.62 -26.02
C SER A 322 -10.86 21.52 -26.88
N ASP A 323 -11.54 20.37 -26.92
CA ASP A 323 -12.50 20.07 -28.01
C ASP A 323 -13.94 19.78 -27.52
N SER A 324 -14.40 20.46 -26.47
CA SER A 324 -15.79 20.28 -25.98
C SER A 324 -16.53 21.58 -25.70
N GLY A 325 -15.91 22.72 -26.00
CA GLY A 325 -16.46 24.05 -25.69
C GLY A 325 -16.65 24.97 -26.88
N SER A 326 -16.17 24.61 -28.08
CA SER A 326 -16.33 25.42 -29.30
C SER A 326 -17.61 25.09 -30.06
N ASP A 327 -18.08 23.84 -30.01
CA ASP A 327 -19.16 23.37 -30.91
C ASP A 327 -20.57 23.56 -30.33
N ALA A 328 -20.67 24.00 -29.07
CA ALA A 328 -21.96 24.28 -28.41
C ALA A 328 -22.40 25.75 -28.50
N LEU A 329 -21.63 26.62 -29.17
CA LEU A 329 -21.93 28.05 -29.32
C LEU A 329 -22.16 28.50 -30.76
N THR A 330 -22.18 27.60 -31.73
CA THR A 330 -22.80 27.88 -33.04
C THR A 330 -24.31 27.82 -32.90
N ILE A 331 -24.84 28.99 -32.55
CA ILE A 331 -26.18 29.49 -32.79
C ILE A 331 -26.62 29.06 -34.21
N GLU A 332 -27.65 28.22 -34.29
CA GLU A 332 -28.58 28.26 -35.42
C GLU A 332 -29.85 28.98 -34.92
N ASP A 333 -29.92 30.28 -35.21
CA ASP A 333 -31.17 31.04 -35.25
C ASP A 333 -31.95 30.56 -36.49
N PRO A 334 -33.17 30.01 -36.35
CA PRO A 334 -33.99 29.62 -37.50
C PRO A 334 -35.06 30.69 -37.81
N GLU A 335 -34.69 31.97 -37.86
CA GLU A 335 -35.55 33.05 -38.37
C GLU A 335 -34.78 33.91 -39.40
N ALA A 336 -34.60 33.38 -40.61
CA ALA A 336 -34.37 34.17 -41.83
C ALA A 336 -34.53 33.31 -43.09
N ALA A 337 -35.78 33.11 -43.56
CA ALA A 337 -36.17 33.03 -44.98
C ALA A 337 -37.69 32.80 -45.09
#